data_AF-A0A950P6C3-F1
#
_entry.id   AF-A0A950P6C3-F1
#
_cell.length_a   1.000
_cell.length_b   1.000
_cell.length_c   1.000
_cell.angle_alpha   90.00
_cell.angle_beta   90.00
_cell.angle_gamma   90.00
#
_symmetry.space_group_name_H-M   'P 1'
#
loop_
_entity.id
_entity.type
_entity.pdbx_description
1 polymer ?
#
loop_
_entity_poly.entity_id
_entity_poly.type
_entity_poly.pdbx_seq_one_letter_code
_entity_poly.pdbx_strand_id
1 'polypeptide(L)' 'MSVTVVGSIAFDAVTTPFGSRERMLGGSAVHFALAASFFDT' A
#
# COMPACT_ATOMS: atom_id res chain seq x y z
N MET A 1 -20.56 -2.73 5.69
CA MET A 1 -20.08 -2.08 6.93
C MET A 1 -18.97 -1.08 6.58
N SER A 2 -18.65 -0.06 7.40
CA SER A 2 -17.56 0.88 7.09
C SER A 2 -16.26 0.51 7.81
N VAL A 3 -15.13 0.51 7.10
CA VAL A 3 -13.78 0.27 7.65
C VAL A 3 -12.96 1.56 7.60
N THR A 4 -12.47 2.01 8.76
CA THR A 4 -11.53 3.15 8.85
C THR A 4 -10.11 2.61 9.02
N VAL A 5 -9.20 3.06 8.17
CA VAL A 5 -7.80 2.61 8.14
C VAL A 5 -6.88 3.77 8.51
N VAL A 6 -5.96 3.54 9.46
CA VAL A 6 -4.95 4.51 9.88
C VAL A 6 -3.57 3.86 9.77
N GLY A 7 -2.61 4.56 9.18
CA GLY A 7 -1.28 4.04 8.95
C GLY A 7 -0.43 5.00 8.11
N SER A 8 0.75 4.54 7.69
CA SER A 8 1.67 5.35 6.90
C SER A 8 1.25 5.42 5.43
N ILE A 9 1.58 6.55 4.81
CA ILE A 9 1.55 6.75 3.36
C ILE A 9 2.96 7.22 2.97
N ALA A 10 3.56 6.56 1.99
CA ALA A 10 4.94 6.83 1.59
C ALA A 10 5.17 6.56 0.10
N PHE A 11 6.28 7.09 -0.41
CA PHE A 11 6.91 6.57 -1.61
C PHE A 11 8.09 5.70 -1.21
N ASP A 12 8.07 4.45 -1.68
CA ASP A 12 9.08 3.45 -1.40
C ASP A 12 10.03 3.32 -2.59
N ALA A 13 11.32 3.22 -2.28
CA ALA A 13 12.35 2.86 -3.23
C ALA A 13 12.70 1.37 -3.07
N VAL A 14 12.41 0.58 -4.10
CA VAL A 14 12.57 -0.88 -4.07
C VAL A 14 13.55 -1.31 -5.15
N THR A 15 14.51 -2.15 -4.77
CA THR A 15 15.48 -2.78 -5.69
C THR A 15 15.37 -4.28 -5.57
N THR A 16 15.33 -4.95 -6.71
CA THR A 16 15.34 -6.40 -6.86
C THR A 16 16.49 -6.80 -7.79
N PRO A 17 16.88 -8.09 -7.86
CA PRO A 17 17.89 -8.55 -8.83
C PRO A 17 17.56 -8.24 -10.29
N PHE A 18 16.29 -7.98 -10.62
CA PHE A 18 15.81 -7.78 -11.99
C PHE A 18 15.51 -6.31 -12.33
N GLY A 19 15.66 -5.39 -11.38
CA GLY A 19 15.38 -3.96 -11.60
C GLY A 19 15.05 -3.20 -10.33
N SER A 20 14.89 -1.89 -10.46
CA SER A 20 14.62 -0.96 -9.37
C SER A 20 13.50 0.03 -9.69
N ARG A 21 12.84 0.55 -8.65
CA ARG A 21 11.81 1.60 -8.74
C ARG A 21 11.89 2.50 -7.52
N GLU A 22 12.20 3.78 -7.73
CA GLU A 22 12.44 4.73 -6.62
C GLU A 22 11.20 5.41 -6.05
N ARG A 23 10.10 5.46 -6.82
CA ARG A 23 8.86 6.15 -6.42
C ARG A 23 7.65 5.25 -6.56
N MET A 24 7.70 4.10 -5.90
CA MET A 24 6.55 3.21 -5.79
C MET A 24 5.63 3.75 -4.70
N LEU A 25 4.32 3.86 -4.96
CA LEU A 25 3.37 4.17 -3.89
C LEU A 25 3.37 3.01 -2.88
N GLY A 26 3.59 3.33 -1.61
CA GLY A 26 3.67 2.36 -0.53
C GLY A 26 3.00 2.86 0.74
N GLY A 27 3.46 2.35 1.88
CA GLY A 27 2.87 2.63 3.19
C GLY A 27 1.77 1.65 3.61
N SER A 28 1.61 1.47 4.92
CA SER A 28 0.72 0.46 5.50
C SER A 28 -0.75 0.77 5.27
N ALA A 29 -1.15 2.05 5.32
CA ALA A 29 -2.53 2.46 5.08
C ALA A 29 -2.95 2.18 3.63
N VAL A 30 -2.05 2.41 2.67
CA VAL A 30 -2.31 2.17 1.24
C VAL A 30 -2.57 0.69 0.99
N HIS A 31 -1.65 -0.18 1.41
CA HIS A 31 -1.79 -1.62 1.18
C HIS A 31 -3.02 -2.20 1.89
N PHE A 32 -3.27 -1.80 3.15
CA PHE A 32 -4.42 -2.29 3.91
C PHE A 32 -5.74 -1.82 3.30
N ALA A 33 -5.89 -0.53 3.01
CA ALA A 33 -7.12 0.01 2.44
C ALA A 33 -7.43 -0.58 1.06
N LEU A 34 -6.40 -0.77 0.23
CA LEU A 34 -6.55 -1.42 -1.07
C LEU A 34 -7.02 -2.87 -0.92
N ALA A 35 -6.40 -3.65 -0.04
CA ALA A 35 -6.81 -5.03 0.21
C ALA A 35 -8.24 -5.11 0.77
N ALA A 36 -8.60 -4.23 1.71
CA ALA A 36 -9.93 -4.16 2.29
C ALA A 36 -11.03 -3.86 1.27
N SER A 37 -10.72 -3.08 0.21
CA SER A 37 -11.70 -2.70 -0.82
C SER A 37 -12.27 -3.86 -1.64
N PHE A 38 -11.65 -5.06 -1.58
CA PHE A 38 -12.13 -6.25 -2.28
C PHE A 38 -13.22 -7.02 -1.51
N PHE A 39 -13.52 -6.64 -0.28
CA PHE A 39 -14.46 -7.35 0.58
C PHE A 39 -15.68 -6.50 0.87
N ASP A 40 -16.85 -7.03 0.51
CA ASP A 40 -18.10 -6.54 1.05
C ASP A 40 -18.30 -7.08 2.47
N THR A 41 -18.79 -6.20 3.33
CA THR A 41 -19.05 -6.48 4.76
C THR A 41 -20.50 -6.26 5.11
#